data_AF-A0A6N6KFB5-F1
#
_entry.id   AF-A0A6N6KFB5-F1
#
_cell.length_a   1.000
_cell.length_b   1.000
_cell.length_c   1.000
_cell.angle_alpha   90.00
_cell.angle_beta   90.00
_cell.angle_gamma   90.00
#
_symmetry.space_group_name_H-M   'P 1'
#
loop_
_entity.id
_entity.type
_entity.pdbx_description
1 polymer ?
#
loop_
_entity_poly.entity_id
_entity_poly.type
_entity_poly.pdbx_seq_one_letter_code
_entity_poly.pdbx_strand_id
1 'polypeptide(L)'
;MQKEKKDKHFIKKPFYEGGPKAMKAFVKENLKYPEQALKAKVEGPVKVRYSIDYKGNVVDTKVIAGLGHGCDEEAQRIVKLFKFQVPKNRKVKVLFYKNITIHFRLPKKVEKPKTSIQYNVTKHKKTPKEDEGKKGGGYTYTIEF
;
A
#
# COMPACT_ATOMS: atom_id res chain seq x y z
N MET A 1 -6.60 46.95 10.53
CA MET A 1 -6.59 45.78 11.43
C MET A 1 -7.36 44.65 10.77
N GLN A 2 -6.68 43.64 10.22
CA GLN A 2 -7.35 42.50 9.60
C GLN A 2 -7.96 41.62 10.72
N LYS A 3 -9.29 41.49 10.74
CA LYS A 3 -9.97 40.54 11.63
C LYS A 3 -9.59 39.13 11.17
N GLU A 4 -8.73 38.45 11.93
CA GLU A 4 -8.54 37.01 11.79
C GLU A 4 -9.89 36.33 11.98
N LYS A 5 -10.41 35.73 10.89
CA LYS A 5 -11.66 34.97 10.93
C LYS A 5 -11.41 33.74 11.81
N LYS A 6 -11.85 33.79 13.07
CA LYS A 6 -11.81 32.65 14.00
C LYS A 6 -12.40 31.42 13.29
N ASP A 7 -11.62 30.33 13.29
CA ASP A 7 -12.01 29.06 12.69
C ASP A 7 -13.43 28.65 13.13
N LYS A 8 -14.34 28.46 12.18
CA LYS A 8 -15.75 28.08 12.45
C LYS A 8 -15.90 26.68 13.05
N HIS A 9 -14.85 25.85 13.02
CA HIS A 9 -14.87 24.49 13.54
C HIS A 9 -14.14 24.43 14.88
N PHE A 10 -14.91 24.32 15.96
CA PHE A 10 -14.40 24.16 17.33
C PHE A 10 -13.66 22.82 17.52
N ILE A 11 -14.08 21.77 16.80
CA ILE A 11 -13.51 20.41 16.86
C ILE A 11 -12.85 20.11 15.52
N LYS A 12 -11.51 20.02 15.51
CA LYS A 12 -10.77 19.55 14.34
C LYS A 12 -10.79 18.02 14.33
N LYS A 13 -10.98 17.43 13.14
CA LYS A 13 -11.08 15.98 12.94
C LYS A 13 -9.70 15.33 12.87
N PRO A 14 -9.55 14.08 13.33
CA PRO A 14 -8.30 13.35 13.19
C PRO A 14 -8.05 13.01 11.71
N PHE A 15 -6.80 13.08 11.29
CA PHE A 15 -6.36 12.70 9.95
C PHE A 15 -5.19 11.72 10.03
N TYR A 16 -5.00 10.94 8.98
CA TYR A 16 -3.87 10.01 8.87
C TYR A 16 -2.68 10.74 8.23
N GLU A 17 -1.47 10.48 8.69
CA GLU A 17 -0.25 11.07 8.12
C GLU A 17 -0.10 10.62 6.66
N GLY A 18 0.14 11.56 5.74
CA GLY A 18 0.14 11.26 4.30
C GLY A 18 -1.25 10.99 3.71
N GLY A 19 -2.32 11.24 4.48
CA GLY A 19 -3.69 11.22 4.01
C GLY A 19 -4.23 9.81 3.67
N PRO A 20 -5.32 9.73 2.89
CA PRO A 20 -5.98 8.45 2.60
C PRO A 20 -5.13 7.53 1.71
N LYS A 21 -4.19 8.07 0.93
CA LYS A 21 -3.30 7.29 0.07
C LYS A 21 -2.27 6.52 0.89
N ALA A 22 -1.60 7.19 1.83
CA ALA A 22 -0.65 6.54 2.75
C ALA A 22 -1.34 5.49 3.62
N MET A 23 -2.56 5.78 4.10
CA MET A 23 -3.35 4.80 4.86
C MET A 23 -3.62 3.53 4.04
N LYS A 24 -4.03 3.66 2.77
CA LYS A 24 -4.24 2.52 1.87
C LYS A 24 -2.95 1.75 1.59
N ALA A 25 -1.82 2.44 1.40
CA ALA A 25 -0.52 1.83 1.20
C ALA A 25 -0.10 1.01 2.43
N PHE A 26 -0.21 1.61 3.62
CA PHE A 26 0.07 0.95 4.90
C PHE A 26 -0.75 -0.32 5.09
N VAL A 27 -2.07 -0.25 4.78
CA VAL A 27 -2.93 -1.44 4.80
C VAL A 27 -2.37 -2.49 3.86
N LYS A 28 -2.09 -2.16 2.60
CA LYS A 28 -1.60 -3.11 1.61
C LYS A 28 -0.26 -3.76 2.02
N GLU A 29 0.64 -3.00 2.60
CA GLU A 29 1.96 -3.47 3.05
C GLU A 29 1.86 -4.39 4.27
N ASN A 30 0.94 -4.09 5.20
CA ASN A 30 0.75 -4.87 6.42
C ASN A 30 -0.32 -5.96 6.29
N LEU A 31 -1.03 -6.03 5.15
CA LEU A 31 -2.08 -7.01 4.89
C LEU A 31 -1.47 -8.40 4.71
N LYS A 32 -1.79 -9.29 5.64
CA LYS A 32 -1.50 -10.71 5.52
C LYS A 32 -2.78 -11.43 5.16
N TYR A 33 -2.75 -12.23 4.10
CA TYR A 33 -3.89 -13.03 3.70
C TYR A 33 -3.92 -14.31 4.56
N PRO A 34 -4.99 -14.57 5.33
CA PRO A 34 -5.10 -15.79 6.11
C PRO A 34 -5.08 -17.03 5.21
N GLU A 35 -4.44 -18.11 5.66
CA GLU A 35 -4.41 -19.37 4.90
C GLU A 35 -5.80 -19.96 4.67
N GLN A 36 -6.70 -19.82 5.65
CA GLN A 36 -8.08 -20.29 5.55
C GLN A 36 -8.82 -19.60 4.40
N ALA A 37 -8.70 -18.28 4.29
CA ALA A 37 -9.29 -17.52 3.20
C ALA A 37 -8.62 -17.81 1.84
N LEU A 38 -7.31 -18.10 1.80
CA LEU A 38 -6.61 -18.53 0.58
C LEU A 38 -7.11 -19.90 0.09
N LYS A 39 -7.24 -20.87 0.99
CA LYS A 39 -7.74 -22.23 0.67
C LYS A 39 -9.18 -22.20 0.17
N ALA A 40 -10.01 -21.39 0.83
CA ALA A 40 -11.42 -21.21 0.46
C ALA A 40 -11.63 -20.27 -0.76
N LYS A 41 -10.55 -19.65 -1.28
CA LYS A 41 -10.59 -18.67 -2.38
C LYS A 41 -11.61 -17.54 -2.14
N VAL A 42 -11.74 -17.12 -0.89
CA VAL A 42 -12.69 -16.08 -0.46
C VAL A 42 -12.08 -14.73 -0.70
N GLU A 43 -12.77 -13.83 -1.39
CA GLU A 43 -12.35 -12.45 -1.65
C GLU A 43 -13.51 -11.46 -1.47
N GLY A 44 -13.19 -10.20 -1.17
CA GLY A 44 -14.19 -9.15 -1.03
C GLY A 44 -13.89 -8.11 0.06
N PRO A 45 -14.86 -7.23 0.35
CA PRO A 45 -14.68 -6.10 1.26
C PRO A 45 -15.04 -6.42 2.72
N VAL A 46 -14.10 -6.22 3.63
CA VAL A 46 -14.37 -6.24 5.09
C VAL A 46 -14.52 -4.80 5.57
N LYS A 47 -15.63 -4.50 6.26
CA LYS A 47 -15.92 -3.19 6.85
C LYS A 47 -15.72 -3.24 8.36
N VAL A 48 -14.81 -2.39 8.85
CA VAL A 48 -14.49 -2.27 10.27
C VAL A 48 -14.82 -0.86 10.75
N ARG A 49 -15.60 -0.76 11.83
CA ARG A 49 -15.78 0.45 12.63
C ARG A 49 -14.71 0.48 13.70
N TYR A 50 -14.14 1.65 13.95
CA TYR A 50 -13.15 1.83 14.99
C TYR A 50 -13.26 3.20 15.63
N SER A 51 -12.79 3.30 16.88
CA SER A 51 -12.77 4.55 17.65
C SER A 51 -11.34 5.03 17.85
N ILE A 52 -11.11 6.32 17.60
CA ILE A 52 -9.80 6.98 17.73
C ILE A 52 -9.83 7.87 18.98
N ASP A 53 -8.88 7.65 19.88
CA ASP A 53 -8.70 8.45 21.09
C ASP A 53 -8.12 9.86 20.79
N TYR A 54 -8.16 10.76 21.77
CA TYR A 54 -7.55 12.09 21.65
C TYR A 54 -6.02 12.05 21.42
N LYS A 55 -5.37 10.92 21.74
CA LYS A 55 -3.96 10.66 21.43
C LYS A 55 -3.70 10.16 20.01
N GLY A 56 -4.75 9.80 19.27
CA GLY A 56 -4.63 9.27 17.91
C GLY A 56 -4.46 7.75 17.81
N ASN A 57 -4.53 7.05 18.93
CA ASN A 57 -4.53 5.59 18.96
C ASN A 57 -5.94 5.06 18.73
N VAL A 58 -6.04 3.89 18.08
CA VAL A 58 -7.30 3.16 17.98
C VAL A 58 -7.54 2.38 19.27
N VAL A 59 -8.70 2.58 19.90
CA VAL A 59 -9.03 1.98 21.21
C VAL A 59 -9.99 0.82 21.05
N ASP A 60 -11.04 1.01 20.25
CA ASP A 60 -12.05 0.00 19.99
C ASP A 60 -12.17 -0.29 18.50
N THR A 61 -12.44 -1.55 18.16
CA THR A 61 -12.60 -2.03 16.79
C THR A 61 -13.74 -3.04 16.74
N LYS A 62 -14.72 -2.80 15.86
CA LYS A 62 -15.88 -3.67 15.65
C LYS A 62 -16.07 -3.94 14.16
N VAL A 63 -16.19 -5.20 13.79
CA VAL A 63 -16.50 -5.60 12.41
C VAL A 63 -18.00 -5.36 12.16
N ILE A 64 -18.31 -4.57 11.13
CA ILE A 64 -19.70 -4.30 10.71
C ILE A 64 -20.13 -5.32 9.65
N ALA A 65 -19.25 -5.57 8.68
CA ALA A 65 -19.47 -6.53 7.61
C ALA A 65 -18.18 -7.32 7.43
N GLY A 66 -18.23 -8.60 7.75
CA GLY A 66 -17.10 -9.51 7.67
C GLY A 66 -17.22 -10.46 6.49
N LEU A 67 -16.09 -11.05 6.12
CA LEU A 67 -16.03 -12.15 5.16
C LEU A 67 -15.82 -13.50 5.86
N GLY A 68 -15.42 -13.50 7.14
CA GLY A 68 -15.01 -14.70 7.86
C GLY A 68 -13.64 -15.23 7.41
N HIS A 69 -13.38 -16.51 7.69
CA HIS A 69 -12.16 -17.23 7.29
C HIS A 69 -10.82 -16.57 7.72
N GLY A 70 -10.82 -15.84 8.84
CA GLY A 70 -9.64 -15.14 9.35
C GLY A 70 -9.47 -13.71 8.81
N CYS A 71 -10.26 -13.28 7.82
CA CYS A 71 -10.12 -11.94 7.22
C CYS A 71 -10.55 -10.83 8.19
N ASP A 72 -11.50 -11.13 9.07
CA ASP A 72 -12.09 -10.18 9.99
C ASP A 72 -11.11 -9.85 11.13
N GLU A 73 -10.40 -10.86 11.62
CA GLU A 73 -9.35 -10.77 12.62
C GLU A 73 -8.14 -10.01 12.07
N GLU A 74 -7.73 -10.31 10.84
CA GLU A 74 -6.62 -9.59 10.20
C GLU A 74 -6.96 -8.13 9.91
N ALA A 75 -8.20 -7.85 9.48
CA ALA A 75 -8.66 -6.48 9.32
C ALA A 75 -8.62 -5.72 10.65
N GLN A 76 -9.10 -6.32 11.75
CA GLN A 76 -9.02 -5.71 13.08
C GLN A 76 -7.57 -5.47 13.53
N ARG A 77 -6.66 -6.42 13.30
CA ARG A 77 -5.25 -6.27 13.64
C ARG A 77 -4.63 -5.06 12.96
N ILE A 78 -4.84 -4.90 11.65
CA ILE A 78 -4.29 -3.77 10.88
C ILE A 78 -4.87 -2.45 11.38
N VAL A 79 -6.17 -2.41 11.66
CA VAL A 79 -6.83 -1.19 12.15
C VAL A 79 -6.29 -0.76 13.51
N LYS A 80 -5.97 -1.71 14.41
CA LYS A 80 -5.34 -1.42 15.70
C LYS A 80 -3.92 -0.86 15.59
N LEU A 81 -3.21 -1.14 14.50
CA LEU A 81 -1.86 -0.63 14.25
C LEU A 81 -1.83 0.81 13.74
N PHE A 82 -2.98 1.36 13.34
CA PHE A 82 -3.02 2.73 12.85
C PHE A 82 -2.70 3.75 13.96
N LYS A 83 -1.90 4.74 13.57
CA LYS A 83 -1.68 5.96 14.34
C LYS A 83 -2.22 7.15 13.56
N PHE A 84 -3.15 7.87 14.17
CA PHE A 84 -3.74 9.08 13.60
C PHE A 84 -3.14 10.32 14.26
N GLN A 85 -3.04 11.41 13.50
CA GLN A 85 -2.77 12.71 14.08
C GLN A 85 -4.08 13.36 14.50
N VAL A 86 -4.16 13.71 15.79
CA VAL A 86 -5.31 14.40 16.37
C VAL A 86 -4.90 15.82 16.74
N PRO A 87 -5.45 16.85 16.07
CA PRO A 87 -5.19 18.24 16.45
C PRO A 87 -5.71 18.53 17.86
N LYS A 88 -4.98 19.36 18.62
CA LYS A 88 -5.36 19.75 19.98
C LYS A 88 -6.62 20.62 19.96
N ASN A 89 -7.76 20.04 20.33
CA ASN A 89 -9.06 20.73 20.38
C ASN A 89 -9.27 21.48 21.70
N ARG A 90 -8.45 22.51 21.96
CA ARG A 90 -8.61 23.47 23.08
C ARG A 90 -8.91 22.80 24.45
N LYS A 91 -8.22 21.71 24.77
CA LYS A 91 -8.33 20.89 26.01
C LYS A 91 -9.55 19.96 26.10
N VAL A 92 -10.36 19.83 25.04
CA VAL A 92 -11.45 18.83 24.99
C VAL A 92 -10.91 17.50 24.48
N LYS A 93 -11.11 16.43 25.26
CA LYS A 93 -10.83 15.05 24.84
C LYS A 93 -12.06 14.52 24.11
N VAL A 94 -11.90 14.13 22.85
CA VAL A 94 -13.00 13.64 22.00
C VAL A 94 -12.61 12.28 21.45
N LEU A 95 -13.56 11.34 21.55
CA LEU A 95 -13.47 10.04 20.90
C LEU A 95 -14.11 10.13 19.51
N PHE A 96 -13.39 9.75 18.45
CA PHE A 96 -13.89 9.83 17.08
C PHE A 96 -14.21 8.45 16.53
N TYR A 97 -15.43 8.26 16.03
CA TYR A 97 -15.82 7.04 15.35
C TYR A 97 -15.60 7.15 13.84
N LYS A 98 -14.96 6.14 13.25
CA LYS A 98 -14.74 6.03 11.81
C LYS A 98 -14.97 4.62 11.32
N ASN A 99 -15.22 4.50 10.01
CA ASN A 99 -15.33 3.22 9.32
C ASN A 99 -14.27 3.15 8.22
N ILE A 100 -13.65 2.00 8.06
CA ILE A 100 -12.75 1.70 6.94
C ILE A 100 -13.23 0.42 6.25
N THR A 101 -13.08 0.39 4.92
CA THR A 101 -13.31 -0.81 4.12
C THR A 101 -11.98 -1.31 3.60
N ILE A 102 -11.61 -2.54 3.95
CA ILE A 102 -10.40 -3.22 3.50
C ILE A 102 -10.82 -4.25 2.47
N HIS A 103 -10.26 -4.17 1.27
CA HIS A 103 -10.55 -5.13 0.21
C HIS A 103 -9.51 -6.24 0.22
N PHE A 104 -9.94 -7.45 0.54
CA PHE A 104 -9.16 -8.66 0.35
C PHE A 104 -9.34 -9.11 -1.09
N ARG A 105 -8.23 -9.20 -1.82
CA ARG A 105 -8.20 -9.69 -3.21
C ARG A 105 -7.21 -10.81 -3.28
N LEU A 106 -7.59 -11.92 -3.91
CA LEU A 106 -6.66 -13.01 -4.11
C LEU A 106 -5.48 -12.53 -4.96
N PRO A 107 -4.23 -12.81 -4.57
CA PRO A 107 -3.11 -12.55 -5.42
C PRO A 107 -3.27 -13.43 -6.67
N LYS A 108 -3.52 -12.81 -7.82
CA LYS A 108 -3.45 -13.52 -9.10
C LYS A 108 -2.06 -14.15 -9.15
N LYS A 109 -1.97 -15.46 -9.38
CA LYS A 109 -0.69 -16.12 -9.69
C LYS A 109 -0.13 -15.40 -10.92
N VAL A 110 0.78 -14.46 -10.69
CA VAL A 110 1.58 -13.89 -11.77
C VAL A 110 2.57 -14.99 -12.11
N GLU A 111 2.25 -15.76 -13.15
CA GLU A 111 3.24 -16.59 -13.80
C GLU A 111 4.36 -15.63 -14.22
N LYS A 112 5.50 -15.69 -13.51
CA LYS A 112 6.69 -14.92 -13.87
C LYS A 112 6.96 -15.24 -15.36
N PRO A 113 7.15 -14.24 -16.24
CA PRO A 113 7.55 -14.54 -17.61
C PRO A 113 8.81 -15.39 -17.50
N LYS A 114 8.72 -16.65 -17.96
CA LYS A 114 9.87 -17.52 -18.13
C LYS A 114 10.68 -16.89 -19.26
N THR A 115 11.55 -15.94 -18.96
CA THR A 115 12.51 -15.42 -19.92
C THR A 115 13.52 -16.54 -20.18
N SER A 116 13.20 -17.45 -21.10
CA SER A 116 14.17 -18.37 -21.67
C SER A 116 15.09 -17.56 -22.56
N ILE A 117 16.24 -17.15 -22.04
CA ILE A 117 17.32 -16.58 -22.85
C ILE A 117 17.90 -17.76 -23.65
N GLN A 118 17.51 -17.91 -24.92
CA GLN A 118 18.17 -18.84 -25.83
C GLN A 118 19.49 -18.20 -26.28
N TYR A 119 20.60 -18.80 -25.88
CA TYR A 119 21.93 -18.46 -26.37
C TYR A 119 22.26 -19.28 -27.62
N ASN A 120 22.30 -18.63 -28.78
CA ASN A 120 23.00 -19.20 -29.93
C ASN A 120 24.48 -18.81 -29.81
N VAL A 121 25.30 -19.75 -29.36
CA VAL A 121 26.77 -19.61 -29.34
C VAL A 121 27.27 -19.83 -30.77
N THR A 122 27.32 -18.76 -31.57
CA THR A 122 28.02 -18.76 -32.86
C THR A 122 29.53 -18.57 -32.60
N LYS A 123 30.30 -19.66 -32.74
CA LYS A 123 31.77 -19.60 -32.78
C LYS A 123 32.21 -18.69 -33.93
N HIS A 124 32.64 -17.47 -33.63
CA HIS A 124 33.28 -16.60 -34.61
C HIS A 124 34.65 -17.19 -35.03
N LYS A 125 34.71 -17.74 -36.24
CA LYS A 125 35.94 -17.87 -37.03
C LYS A 125 36.24 -16.51 -37.67
N LYS A 126 37.42 -15.96 -37.38
CA LYS A 126 38.02 -14.78 -38.05
C LYS A 126 38.33 -15.09 -39.51
N THR A 127 37.91 -14.22 -40.44
CA THR A 127 38.60 -13.80 -41.69
C THR A 127 37.78 -12.72 -42.43
N PRO A 128 38.37 -11.87 -43.31
CA PRO A 128 38.34 -10.41 -43.14
C PRO A 128 37.70 -9.60 -44.30
N LYS A 129 37.45 -8.30 -44.00
CA LYS A 129 37.33 -7.10 -44.89
C LYS A 129 36.22 -7.10 -45.96
N GLU A 130 35.35 -6.07 -45.96
CA GLU A 130 35.46 -4.86 -46.81
C GLU A 130 34.32 -3.86 -46.50
N ASP A 131 34.55 -2.64 -46.97
CA ASP A 131 33.96 -1.32 -46.72
C ASP A 131 32.43 -1.16 -46.88
N GLU A 132 31.82 -0.32 -46.03
CA GLU A 132 31.16 0.95 -46.40
C GLU A 132 30.07 1.39 -45.39
N GLY A 133 30.16 2.63 -44.90
CA GLY A 133 29.00 3.52 -44.88
C GLY A 133 28.07 3.60 -43.65
N LYS A 134 28.33 4.63 -42.83
CA LYS A 134 27.37 5.55 -42.15
C LYS A 134 26.77 5.19 -40.76
N LYS A 135 27.41 5.80 -39.75
CA LYS A 135 26.92 6.80 -38.78
C LYS A 135 25.59 6.56 -38.05
N GLY A 136 25.71 6.26 -36.75
CA GLY A 136 24.71 6.55 -35.71
C GLY A 136 25.25 6.18 -34.34
N GLY A 137 25.75 7.16 -33.58
CA GLY A 137 26.52 6.94 -32.35
C GLY A 137 25.70 6.42 -31.18
N GLY A 138 26.23 5.40 -30.51
CA GLY A 138 25.84 4.96 -29.17
C GLY A 138 27.08 4.69 -28.34
N TYR A 139 27.14 5.23 -27.12
CA TYR A 139 28.28 5.08 -26.22
C TYR A 139 28.39 3.65 -25.69
N THR A 140 29.58 3.07 -25.72
CA THR A 140 29.90 1.80 -25.06
C THR A 140 30.91 2.08 -23.94
N TYR A 141 30.66 1.50 -22.75
CA TYR A 141 31.62 1.48 -21.65
C TYR A 141 32.20 0.07 -21.57
N THR A 142 33.52 -0.04 -21.67
CA THR A 142 34.26 -1.28 -21.47
C THR A 142 34.88 -1.24 -20.08
N ILE A 143 34.62 -2.27 -19.26
CA ILE A 143 35.30 -2.51 -17.99
C ILE A 143 36.15 -3.75 -18.20
N GLU A 144 37.47 -3.62 -18.08
CA GLU A 144 38.45 -4.70 -18.21
C GLU A 144 38.69 -5.36 -16.85
N PHE A 145 39.01 -6.66 -16.88
CA PHE A 145 39.60 -7.40 -15.75
C PHE A 145 41.04 -7.76 -16.11
#